data_AF-A0A8J4TU20-F1
#
_entry.id   AF-A0A8J4TU20-F1
#
_cell.length_a   1.000
_cell.length_b   1.000
_cell.length_c   1.000
_cell.angle_alpha   90.00
_cell.angle_beta   90.00
_cell.angle_gamma   90.00
#
_symmetry.space_group_name_H-M   'P 1'
#
loop_
_entity.id
_entity.type
_entity.pdbx_description
1 polymer ?
#
loop_
_entity_poly.entity_id
_entity_poly.type
_entity_poly.pdbx_seq_one_letter_code
_entity_poly.pdbx_strand_id
1 'polypeptide(L)' 'MSRYHKAAIDGYLDLLKEATRKDLNTPDEDGMTPTLWAAYHGRLEALQLICSRG' A
#
# COMPACT_ATOMS: atom_id res chain seq x y z
N MET A 1 7.80 -6.08 7.45
CA MET A 1 6.47 -5.48 7.11
C MET A 1 6.39 -4.02 7.60
N SER A 2 6.15 -3.03 6.72
CA SER A 2 6.08 -1.60 7.10
C SER A 2 4.69 -1.16 7.58
N ARG A 3 4.59 0.05 8.17
CA ARG A 3 3.31 0.68 8.51
C ARG A 3 2.38 0.84 7.30
N TYR A 4 2.96 1.04 6.11
CA TYR A 4 2.20 1.18 4.86
C TYR A 4 1.67 -0.16 4.35
N HIS A 5 2.37 -1.28 4.59
CA HIS A 5 1.84 -2.62 4.32
C HIS A 5 0.59 -2.87 5.15
N LYS A 6 0.64 -2.57 6.46
CA LYS A 6 -0.55 -2.67 7.32
C LYS A 6 -1.67 -1.76 6.85
N ALA A 7 -1.39 -0.50 6.54
CA ALA A 7 -2.42 0.40 6.03
C ALA A 7 -3.01 -0.04 4.70
N ALA A 8 -2.23 -0.69 3.82
CA ALA A 8 -2.73 -1.27 2.59
C ALA A 8 -3.67 -2.45 2.82
N ILE A 9 -3.40 -3.30 3.82
CA ILE A 9 -4.27 -4.41 4.23
C ILE A 9 -5.55 -3.87 4.90
N ASP A 10 -5.40 -2.89 5.79
CA ASP A 10 -6.48 -2.30 6.57
C ASP A 10 -7.32 -1.30 5.76
N GLY A 11 -6.87 -0.91 4.56
CA GLY A 11 -7.53 0.11 3.74
C GLY A 11 -7.43 1.52 4.34
N TYR A 12 -6.39 1.78 5.13
CA TYR A 12 -6.17 3.06 5.81
C TYR A 12 -5.62 4.13 4.84
N LEU A 13 -6.54 4.75 4.10
CA LEU A 13 -6.24 5.69 3.03
C LEU A 13 -5.44 6.91 3.51
N ASP A 14 -5.71 7.43 4.71
CA ASP A 14 -5.03 8.63 5.19
C ASP A 14 -3.54 8.37 5.46
N LEU A 15 -3.19 7.20 6.01
CA LEU A 15 -1.79 6.82 6.18
C LEU A 15 -1.11 6.57 4.82
N LEU A 16 -1.83 6.01 3.86
CA LEU A 16 -1.33 5.81 2.50
C LEU A 16 -1.15 7.13 1.73
N LYS A 17 -1.88 8.20 2.08
CA LYS A 17 -1.68 9.55 1.51
C LYS A 17 -0.37 10.19 1.97
N GLU A 18 0.11 9.87 3.17
CA GLU A 18 1.41 10.32 3.68
C GLU A 18 2.59 9.55 3.08
N ALA A 19 2.33 8.40 2.46
CA ALA A 19 3.36 7.54 1.90
C ALA A 19 3.99 8.16 0.65
N THR A 20 5.30 8.03 0.51
CA THR A 20 6.00 8.38 -0.73
C THR A 20 5.93 7.23 -1.74
N ARG A 21 6.21 7.54 -3.02
CA ARG A 21 6.33 6.52 -4.08
C ARG A 21 7.33 5.42 -3.72
N LYS A 22 8.41 5.76 -3.02
CA LYS A 22 9.42 4.77 -2.58
C LYS A 22 8.83 3.84 -1.54
N ASP A 23 8.09 4.36 -0.57
CA ASP A 23 7.45 3.57 0.48
C ASP A 23 6.44 2.56 -0.10
N LEU A 24 5.62 3.00 -1.06
CA LEU A 24 4.60 2.17 -1.71
C LEU A 24 5.18 1.11 -2.67
N ASN A 25 6.43 1.29 -3.11
CA ASN A 25 7.16 0.33 -3.94
C ASN A 25 8.19 -0.50 -3.16
N THR A 26 8.34 -0.28 -1.86
CA THR A 26 9.30 -1.04 -1.05
C THR A 26 8.69 -2.40 -0.69
N PRO A 27 9.34 -3.52 -1.09
CA PRO A 27 8.88 -4.85 -0.70
C PRO A 27 9.11 -5.08 0.80
N ASP A 28 8.27 -5.92 1.42
CA ASP A 28 8.54 -6.50 2.73
C ASP A 28 9.45 -7.74 2.63
N GLU A 29 9.55 -8.48 3.73
CA GLU A 29 10.36 -9.69 3.86
C GLU A 29 9.88 -10.82 2.94
N ASP A 30 8.59 -10.82 2.57
CA ASP A 30 8.00 -11.79 1.63
C ASP A 30 8.12 -11.32 0.17
N GLY A 31 8.77 -10.18 -0.08
CA GLY A 31 8.85 -9.56 -1.40
C GLY A 31 7.57 -8.82 -1.81
N MET A 32 6.60 -8.67 -0.91
CA MET A 32 5.30 -8.06 -1.19
C MET A 32 5.35 -6.56 -0.96
N THR A 33 4.87 -5.79 -1.92
CA THR A 33 4.72 -4.33 -1.79
C THR A 33 3.38 -3.99 -1.13
N PRO A 34 3.24 -2.80 -0.51
CA PRO A 34 1.94 -2.32 -0.02
C PRO A 34 0.85 -2.39 -1.11
N THR A 35 1.20 -2.07 -2.35
CA THR A 35 0.28 -2.17 -3.50
C THR A 35 -0.24 -3.59 -3.72
N LEU A 36 0.64 -4.60 -3.62
CA LEU A 36 0.25 -6.00 -3.79
C LEU A 36 -0.64 -6.47 -2.63
N TRP A 37 -0.37 -6.04 -1.40
CA TRP A 37 -1.25 -6.33 -0.26
C TRP A 37 -2.64 -5.70 -0.41
N ALA A 38 -2.72 -4.44 -0.85
CA ALA A 38 -4.01 -3.81 -1.15
C ALA A 38 -4.79 -4.58 -2.23
N ALA A 39 -4.10 -5.05 -3.27
CA ALA A 39 -4.69 -5.85 -4.34
C ALA A 39 -5.22 -7.19 -3.82
N TYR A 40 -4.38 -7.89 -3.03
CA TYR A 40 -4.67 -9.20 -2.48
C TYR A 40 -5.88 -9.18 -1.53
N HIS A 41 -6.00 -8.14 -0.72
CA HIS A 41 -7.14 -7.95 0.19
C HIS A 41 -8.36 -7.28 -0.46
N GLY A 42 -8.33 -6.97 -1.75
CA GLY A 42 -9.44 -6.33 -2.46
C GLY A 42 -9.71 -4.89 -2.03
N ARG A 43 -8.69 -4.18 -1.52
CA ARG A 43 -8.79 -2.77 -1.12
C ARG A 43 -8.70 -1.86 -2.35
N LEU A 44 -9.79 -1.79 -3.11
CA LEU A 44 -9.86 -1.06 -4.37
C LEU A 44 -9.48 0.43 -4.20
N GLU A 45 -9.97 1.08 -3.14
CA GLU A 45 -9.70 2.49 -2.85
C GLU A 45 -8.22 2.73 -2.53
N ALA A 46 -7.61 1.87 -1.72
CA ALA A 46 -6.19 1.94 -1.41
C ALA A 46 -5.36 1.75 -2.68
N LEU A 47 -5.76 0.81 -3.54
CA LEU A 47 -5.07 0.52 -4.79
C LEU A 47 -5.21 1.68 -5.79
N GLN A 48 -6.38 2.30 -5.91
CA GLN A 48 -6.58 3.51 -6.71
C GLN A 48 -5.76 4.69 -6.16
N LEU A 49 -5.69 4.86 -4.84
CA LEU A 49 -4.91 5.91 -4.19
C LEU A 49 -3.40 5.74 -4.44
N ILE A 50 -2.92 4.50 -4.36
CA ILE A 50 -1.51 4.16 -4.62
C ILE A 50 -1.20 4.30 -6.11
N CYS A 51 -2.08 3.81 -6.99
CA CYS A 51 -1.90 3.85 -8.44
C CYS A 51 -2.01 5.27 -9.02
N SER A 52 -2.87 6.13 -8.44
CA SER A 52 -2.96 7.54 -8.83
C SER A 52 -1.73 8.37 -8.43
N ARG A 53 -0.87 7.83 -7.55
CA ARG A 53 0.40 8.43 -7.14
C ARG A 53 1.62 7.81 -7.85
N GLY A 54 1.40 6.78 -8.67
CA GLY A 54 2.42 6.06 -9.44
C GLY A 54 2.78 6.71 -10.76
#